data_AF-A0A1I5XHY8-F1
#
_entry.id   AF-A0A1I5XHY8-F1
#
_cell.length_a   1.000
_cell.length_b   1.000
_cell.length_c   1.000
_cell.angle_alpha   90.00
_cell.angle_beta   90.00
_cell.angle_gamma   90.00
#
_symmetry.space_group_name_H-M   'P 1'
#
loop_
_entity.id
_entity.type
_entity.pdbx_description
1 polymer ?
#
loop_
_entity_poly.entity_id
_entity_poly.type
_entity_poly.pdbx_seq_one_letter_code
_entity_poly.pdbx_strand_id
1 'polypeptide(L)' 'MSESMEANWEYLLNITRTMTSIHDIQDVLSTITEAAFKLMINSDTVILYLYDETTEHLHFVEGLGVKKDALGKVAFT' A
#
# COMPACT_ATOMS: atom_id res chain seq x y z
N MET A 1 24.00 -5.88 10.67
CA MET A 1 22.57 -5.96 10.27
C MET A 1 22.32 -7.42 9.88
N SER A 2 21.14 -8.02 10.13
CA SER A 2 20.89 -9.38 9.62
C SER A 2 20.77 -9.34 8.09
N GLU A 3 21.13 -10.43 7.39
CA GLU A 3 20.98 -10.50 5.92
C GLU A 3 19.54 -10.17 5.47
N SER A 4 18.54 -10.61 6.24
CA SER A 4 17.13 -10.29 5.98
C SER A 4 16.81 -8.80 6.09
N MET A 5 17.44 -8.10 7.04
CA MET A 5 17.22 -6.68 7.28
C MET A 5 17.90 -5.82 6.20
N GLU A 6 19.07 -6.26 5.72
CA GLU A 6 19.77 -5.63 4.60
C GLU A 6 18.99 -5.77 3.28
N ALA A 7 18.50 -6.97 2.98
CA ALA A 7 17.63 -7.19 1.82
C ALA A 7 16.35 -6.33 1.87
N ASN A 8 15.71 -6.22 3.04
CA ASN A 8 14.52 -5.37 3.22
C ASN A 8 14.84 -3.88 3.01
N TRP A 9 15.99 -3.41 3.50
CA TRP A 9 16.44 -2.03 3.32
C TRP A 9 16.72 -1.69 1.85
N GLU A 10 17.45 -2.55 1.13
CA GLU A 10 17.69 -2.38 -0.30
C GLU A 10 16.39 -2.36 -1.10
N TYR A 11 15.44 -3.23 -0.74
CA TYR A 11 14.13 -3.26 -1.37
C TYR A 11 13.35 -1.95 -1.17
N LEU A 12 13.31 -1.41 0.05
CA LEU A 12 12.67 -0.13 0.36
C LEU A 12 13.30 1.04 -0.40
N LEU A 13 14.63 1.07 -0.50
CA LEU A 13 15.37 2.06 -1.28
C LEU A 13 14.99 1.99 -2.77
N ASN A 14 14.91 0.79 -3.33
CA ASN A 14 14.53 0.58 -4.71
C ASN A 14 13.10 1.07 -4.97
N ILE A 15 12.14 0.68 -4.13
CA ILE A 15 10.74 1.13 -4.22
C ILE A 15 10.64 2.65 -4.15
N THR A 16 11.36 3.28 -3.23
CA THR A 16 11.40 4.75 -3.10
C THR A 16 11.86 5.42 -4.40
N ARG A 17 12.91 4.90 -5.03
CA ARG A 17 13.38 5.42 -6.33
C ARG A 17 12.34 5.22 -7.42
N THR A 18 11.74 4.03 -7.52
CA THR A 18 10.70 3.74 -8.51
C THR A 18 9.54 4.73 -8.39
N MET A 19 9.04 4.97 -7.17
CA MET A 19 7.91 5.90 -6.94
C MET A 19 8.17 7.31 -7.46
N THR A 20 9.41 7.83 -7.35
CA THR A 20 9.74 9.18 -7.85
C THR A 20 9.66 9.33 -9.36
N SER A 21 9.59 8.22 -10.11
CA SER A 21 9.49 8.22 -11.57
C SER A 21 8.05 7.96 -12.08
N ILE A 22 7.12 7.69 -11.18
CA ILE A 22 5.73 7.41 -11.50
C ILE A 22 4.97 8.72 -11.69
N HIS A 23 4.14 8.79 -12.74
CA HIS A 23 3.35 9.97 -13.08
C HIS A 23 1.86 9.81 -12.72
N ASP A 24 1.40 8.59 -12.47
CA ASP A 24 0.04 8.27 -12.06
C ASP A 24 -0.02 7.95 -10.55
N ILE A 25 -0.89 8.63 -9.82
CA ILE A 25 -1.08 8.39 -8.39
C ILE A 25 -1.54 6.95 -8.10
N GLN A 26 -2.32 6.33 -8.98
CA GLN A 26 -2.80 4.95 -8.79
C GLN A 26 -1.62 3.97 -8.80
N ASP A 27 -0.65 4.17 -9.69
CA ASP A 27 0.56 3.35 -9.75
C ASP A 27 1.43 3.53 -8.50
N VAL A 28 1.48 4.74 -7.93
CA VAL A 28 2.17 4.99 -6.64
C VAL A 28 1.49 4.19 -5.52
N LEU A 29 0.16 4.25 -5.43
CA LEU A 29 -0.62 3.59 -4.37
C LEU A 29 -0.53 2.06 -4.46
N SER A 30 -0.56 1.49 -5.67
CA SER A 30 -0.33 0.05 -5.89
C SER A 30 1.09 -0.34 -5.48
N THR A 31 2.10 0.42 -5.89
CA THR A 31 3.51 0.14 -5.57
C THR A 31 3.76 0.13 -4.06
N ILE A 32 3.20 1.10 -3.32
CA ILE A 32 3.32 1.15 -1.85
C ILE A 32 2.65 -0.06 -1.20
N THR A 33 1.44 -0.39 -1.66
CA THR A 33 0.65 -1.49 -1.10
C THR A 33 1.32 -2.84 -1.33
N GLU A 34 1.90 -3.07 -2.52
CA GLU A 34 2.72 -4.24 -2.85
C GLU A 34 3.98 -4.34 -1.99
N ALA A 35 4.69 -3.23 -1.80
CA ALA A 35 5.88 -3.22 -0.98
C ALA A 35 5.57 -3.55 0.49
N ALA A 36 4.49 -2.99 1.03
CA ALA A 36 4.03 -3.29 2.38
C ALA A 36 3.62 -4.77 2.52
N PHE A 37 2.88 -5.32 1.55
CA PHE A 37 2.47 -6.73 1.54
C PHE A 37 3.68 -7.67 1.56
N LYS A 38 4.71 -7.38 0.75
CA LYS A 38 5.92 -8.20 0.66
C LYS A 38 6.77 -8.16 1.93
N LEU A 39 6.84 -7.01 2.59
CA LEU A 39 7.66 -6.82 3.78
C LEU A 39 7.01 -7.36 5.06
N MET A 40 5.67 -7.42 5.11
CA MET A 40 4.95 -7.95 6.26
C MET A 40 4.89 -9.48 6.22
N ILE A 41 5.69 -10.12 7.08
CA ILE A 41 5.72 -11.57 7.23
C ILE A 41 4.36 -12.04 7.79
N ASN A 42 3.75 -13.03 7.12
CA ASN A 42 2.45 -13.65 7.47
C ASN A 42 1.21 -12.76 7.33
N SER A 43 1.25 -11.71 6.50
CA SER A 43 0.02 -10.98 6.17
C SER A 43 -0.67 -11.60 4.95
N ASP A 44 -1.94 -11.97 5.12
CA ASP A 44 -2.79 -12.38 3.99
C ASP A 44 -3.42 -11.17 3.27
N THR A 45 -3.37 -9.97 3.88
CA THR A 45 -4.07 -8.79 3.38
C THR A 45 -3.41 -7.49 3.80
N VAL A 46 -3.32 -6.54 2.86
CA VAL A 46 -2.90 -5.15 3.12
C VAL A 46 -3.90 -4.23 2.47
N ILE A 47 -4.31 -3.18 3.19
CA ILE A 47 -5.27 -2.20 2.68
C ILE A 47 -4.76 -0.81 2.99
N LEU A 48 -4.87 0.08 2.01
CA LEU A 48 -4.62 1.50 2.10
C LEU A 48 -5.96 2.24 2.05
N TYR A 49 -6.20 3.03 3.10
CA TYR A 49 -7.34 3.94 3.20
C TYR A 49 -6.87 5.38 3.12
N LEU A 50 -7.68 6.23 2.50
CA LEU A 50 -7.54 7.67 2.58
C LEU A 50 -8.61 8.21 3.51
N TYR A 51 -8.20 9.03 4.48
CA TYR A 51 -9.12 9.75 5.34
C TYR A 51 -9.63 11.01 4.65
N ASP A 52 -10.95 11.19 4.61
CA ASP A 52 -11.61 12.40 4.17
C ASP A 52 -12.10 13.20 5.38
N GLU A 53 -11.46 14.33 5.65
CA GLU A 53 -11.82 15.23 6.76
C GLU A 53 -13.21 15.86 6.58
N THR A 54 -13.72 15.94 5.36
CA THR A 54 -15.03 16.56 5.07
C THR A 54 -16.18 15.67 5.51
N THR A 55 -16.02 14.36 5.30
CA THR A 55 -17.03 13.36 5.63
C THR A 55 -16.68 12.56 6.90
N GLU A 56 -15.49 12.79 7.47
CA GLU A 56 -14.91 12.03 8.59
C GLU A 56 -14.86 10.52 8.31
N HIS A 57 -14.69 10.13 7.04
CA HIS A 57 -14.71 8.74 6.62
C HIS A 57 -13.36 8.26 6.09
N LEU A 58 -13.13 6.95 6.22
CA LEU A 58 -12.06 6.23 5.54
C LEU A 58 -12.57 5.64 4.23
N HIS A 59 -11.96 6.08 3.12
CA HIS A 59 -12.24 5.58 1.78
C HIS A 59 -11.21 4.55 1.37
N PHE A 60 -11.68 3.40 0.89
CA PHE A 60 -10.80 2.40 0.28
C PHE A 60 -10.11 3.00 -0.95
N VAL A 61 -8.78 2.90 -0.99
CA VAL A 61 -7.98 3.39 -2.11
C VAL A 61 -7.30 2.23 -2.84
N GLU A 62 -6.64 1.35 -2.09
CA GLU A 62 -5.93 0.21 -2.67
C GLU A 62 -5.82 -0.94 -1.65
N GLY A 63 -5.66 -2.17 -2.11
CA GLY A 63 -5.43 -3.33 -1.25
C GLY A 63 -5.02 -4.60 -2.00
N LEU A 64 -4.26 -5.44 -1.31
CA LEU A 64 -3.88 -6.80 -1.73
C LEU A 64 -4.53 -7.83 -0.82
N GLY A 65 -4.91 -8.97 -1.39
CA GLY A 65 -5.65 -10.01 -0.67
C GLY A 65 -7.15 -9.71 -0.50
N VAL A 66 -7.68 -8.69 -1.19
CA VAL A 66 -9.06 -8.23 -1.05
C VAL A 66 -9.83 -8.20 -2.38
N LYS A 67 -11.16 -8.18 -2.29
CA LYS A 67 -12.05 -7.91 -3.43
C LYS A 67 -12.24 -6.40 -3.59
N LYS A 68 -11.37 -5.75 -4.38
CA LYS A 68 -11.36 -4.29 -4.58
C LYS A 68 -12.74 -3.73 -4.95
N ASP A 69 -13.45 -4.36 -5.88
CA ASP A 69 -14.78 -3.93 -6.33
C ASP A 69 -15.86 -3.91 -5.24
N ALA A 70 -15.71 -4.80 -4.23
CA ALA A 70 -16.61 -4.85 -3.10
C ALA A 70 -16.27 -3.77 -2.07
N LEU A 71 -14.97 -3.54 -1.82
CA LEU A 71 -14.49 -2.57 -0.83
C LEU A 71 -14.57 -1.12 -1.29
N GLY A 72 -14.47 -0.84 -2.59
CA GLY A 72 -14.61 0.52 -3.12
C GLY A 72 -15.99 1.16 -2.87
N LYS A 73 -16.97 0.35 -2.43
CA LYS A 73 -18.33 0.80 -2.07
C LYS A 73 -18.54 0.96 -0.56
N VAL A 74 -17.52 0.67 0.24
CA VAL A 74 -17.58 0.70 1.70
C VAL A 74 -16.84 1.94 2.19
N ALA A 75 -17.53 2.75 2.99
CA ALA A 75 -16.94 3.84 3.76
C ALA A 75 -17.07 3.49 5.25
N PHE A 76 -16.00 3.69 6.00
CA PHE A 76 -15.96 3.44 7.44
C PHE A 76 -15.95 4.77 8.20
N THR A 77 -16.71 4.83 9.30
CA THR A 77 -16.71 5.90 10.33
C THR A 77 -15.85 5.49 11.51
#